data_AF-A0A7S0LL78-F1
#
_entry.id   AF-A0A7S0LL78-F1
#
_cell.length_a   1.000
_cell.length_b   1.000
_cell.length_c   1.000
_cell.angle_alpha   90.00
_cell.angle_beta   90.00
_cell.angle_gamma   90.00
#
_symmetry.space_group_name_H-M   'P 1'
#
loop_
_entity.id
_entity.type
_entity.pdbx_description
1 polymer ?
#
loop_
_entity_poly.entity_id
_entity_poly.type
_entity_poly.pdbx_seq_one_letter_code
_entity_poly.pdbx_strand_id
1 'polypeptide(L)'
;DLPGVHGARRFVEWYNGHPNAKGLDFHLGQTETAVIVGNGNVALDCARLLCKPIVELATSDIAQHALEALAQSTVRQVVLLGRRGLLHAAFTIKEMRELSRLPGVCTTFKSPGEAFSVAVMQAASKERPRKRLTELMRDIHVAPPTPADSAHRSVELRFQVSPTHFVSDESGKRLAAVGLVETQLEREIGPEQRARPVQGTEHALPCGLALTSGGYRSLP
;
A
#
# COMPACT_ATOMS: atom_id res chain seq x y z
N ASP A 1 3.43 -17.59 12.60
CA ASP A 1 3.99 -16.56 11.71
C ASP A 1 4.43 -17.19 10.41
N LEU A 2 3.91 -16.71 9.28
CA LEU A 2 4.28 -17.18 7.94
C LEU A 2 5.39 -16.26 7.40
N PRO A 3 6.60 -16.77 7.07
CA PRO A 3 7.66 -15.96 6.48
C PRO A 3 7.18 -15.18 5.24
N GLY A 4 7.57 -13.91 5.16
CA GLY A 4 7.06 -12.95 4.17
C GLY A 4 5.88 -12.11 4.68
N VAL A 5 5.28 -12.45 5.83
CA VAL A 5 4.26 -11.62 6.49
C VAL A 5 4.87 -10.86 7.67
N HIS A 6 4.85 -9.53 7.61
CA HIS A 6 5.45 -8.67 8.64
C HIS A 6 4.52 -7.51 9.02
N GLY A 7 4.75 -6.95 10.21
CA GLY A 7 4.15 -5.65 10.56
C GLY A 7 4.86 -4.53 9.81
N ALA A 8 4.12 -3.58 9.25
CA ALA A 8 4.70 -2.42 8.56
C ALA A 8 5.66 -1.63 9.46
N ARG A 9 5.36 -1.54 10.77
CA ARG A 9 6.26 -0.94 11.77
C ARG A 9 7.61 -1.66 11.85
N ARG A 10 7.65 -2.98 11.76
CA ARG A 10 8.92 -3.74 11.79
C ARG A 10 9.77 -3.43 10.56
N PHE A 11 9.14 -3.23 9.41
CA PHE A 11 9.82 -2.76 8.20
C PHE A 11 10.38 -1.35 8.37
N VAL A 12 9.61 -0.45 9.00
CA VAL A 12 10.07 0.90 9.36
C VAL A 12 11.25 0.88 10.31
N GLU A 13 11.16 0.10 11.39
CA GLU A 13 12.26 -0.09 12.34
C GLU A 13 13.50 -0.66 11.65
N TRP A 14 13.32 -1.59 10.70
CA TRP A 14 14.41 -2.24 9.98
C TRP A 14 15.20 -1.28 9.08
N TYR A 15 14.54 -0.47 8.25
CA TYR A 15 15.26 0.45 7.37
C TYR A 15 15.87 1.65 8.13
N ASN A 16 15.33 1.97 9.31
CA ASN A 16 15.90 3.00 10.20
C ASN A 16 16.99 2.45 11.15
N GLY A 17 17.38 1.17 11.02
CA GLY A 17 18.46 0.60 11.82
C GLY A 17 18.14 0.40 13.30
N HIS A 18 16.86 0.30 13.66
CA HIS A 18 16.45 0.10 15.03
C HIS A 18 16.95 -1.26 15.58
N PRO A 19 17.53 -1.35 16.79
CA PRO A 19 18.10 -2.59 17.33
C PRO A 19 17.13 -3.78 17.34
N ASN A 20 15.86 -3.51 17.67
CA ASN A 20 14.79 -4.54 17.68
C ASN A 20 14.44 -5.14 16.31
N ALA A 21 14.94 -4.57 15.23
CA ALA A 21 14.74 -5.04 13.85
C ALA A 21 16.04 -5.56 13.22
N LYS A 22 17.11 -5.68 14.00
CA LYS A 22 18.38 -6.26 13.56
C LYS A 22 18.19 -7.73 13.20
N GLY A 23 18.73 -8.14 12.05
CA GLY A 23 18.64 -9.51 11.56
C GLY A 23 17.30 -9.87 10.92
N LEU A 24 16.36 -8.93 10.77
CA LEU A 24 15.19 -9.15 9.93
C LEU A 24 15.58 -9.18 8.46
N ASP A 25 15.14 -10.22 7.77
CA ASP A 25 15.19 -10.34 6.31
C ASP A 25 13.76 -10.36 5.77
N PHE A 26 13.48 -9.45 4.82
CA PHE A 26 12.19 -9.33 4.14
C PHE A 26 12.17 -10.05 2.79
N HIS A 27 13.27 -10.73 2.43
CA HIS A 27 13.44 -11.53 1.22
C HIS A 27 13.09 -10.76 -0.07
N LEU A 28 13.47 -9.47 -0.12
CA LEU A 28 13.08 -8.54 -1.18
C LEU A 28 13.57 -8.93 -2.59
N GLY A 29 14.57 -9.80 -2.70
CA GLY A 29 15.07 -10.35 -3.96
C GLY A 29 14.33 -11.59 -4.46
N GLN A 30 13.36 -12.11 -3.71
CA GLN A 30 12.64 -13.35 -4.02
C GLN A 30 11.17 -13.10 -4.40
N THR A 31 10.77 -11.84 -4.61
CA THR A 31 9.38 -11.51 -4.96
C THR A 31 9.26 -10.24 -5.78
N GLU A 32 8.36 -10.27 -6.77
CA GLU A 32 8.05 -9.12 -7.61
C GLU A 32 6.91 -8.26 -7.05
N THR A 33 6.09 -8.81 -6.16
CA THR A 33 4.87 -8.16 -5.64
C THR A 33 4.87 -8.09 -4.12
N ALA A 34 4.71 -6.87 -3.60
CA ALA A 34 4.50 -6.60 -2.19
C ALA A 34 3.06 -6.10 -1.95
N VAL A 35 2.39 -6.65 -0.94
CA VAL A 35 1.06 -6.21 -0.50
C VAL A 35 1.19 -5.44 0.81
N ILE A 36 0.51 -4.30 0.93
CA ILE A 36 0.45 -3.52 2.16
C ILE A 36 -1.00 -3.40 2.59
N VAL A 37 -1.33 -3.92 3.77
CA VAL A 37 -2.67 -3.80 4.34
C VAL A 37 -2.78 -2.48 5.09
N GLY A 38 -3.59 -1.55 4.59
CA GLY A 38 -3.82 -0.23 5.17
C GLY A 38 -3.61 0.91 4.18
N ASN A 39 -4.23 2.04 4.48
CA ASN A 39 -4.24 3.25 3.65
C ASN A 39 -3.90 4.51 4.47
N GLY A 40 -2.95 4.38 5.41
CA GLY A 40 -2.37 5.47 6.20
C GLY A 40 -0.98 5.88 5.72
N ASN A 41 -0.39 6.92 6.34
CA ASN A 41 0.95 7.41 5.96
C ASN A 41 2.02 6.32 6.01
N VAL A 42 2.04 5.50 7.06
CA VAL A 42 3.01 4.39 7.19
C VAL A 42 2.92 3.41 6.00
N ALA A 43 1.73 3.18 5.45
CA ALA A 43 1.58 2.34 4.27
C ALA A 43 2.21 3.00 3.03
N LEU A 44 2.06 4.34 2.88
CA LEU A 44 2.71 5.09 1.82
C LEU A 44 4.24 5.16 2.01
N ASP A 45 4.73 5.27 3.25
CA ASP A 45 6.16 5.20 3.56
C ASP A 45 6.78 3.89 3.07
N CYS A 46 6.18 2.76 3.44
CA CYS A 46 6.64 1.45 2.99
C CYS A 46 6.61 1.33 1.46
N ALA A 47 5.52 1.79 0.81
CA ALA A 47 5.42 1.77 -0.64
C ALA A 47 6.50 2.64 -1.31
N ARG A 48 6.73 3.85 -0.81
CA ARG A 48 7.77 4.75 -1.33
C ARG A 48 9.15 4.14 -1.19
N LEU A 49 9.48 3.53 -0.04
CA LEU A 49 10.78 2.92 0.16
C LEU A 49 11.03 1.75 -0.80
N LEU A 50 10.03 0.87 -0.98
CA LEU A 50 10.11 -0.25 -1.91
C LEU A 50 10.25 0.20 -3.37
N CYS A 51 9.71 1.38 -3.69
CA CYS A 51 9.69 1.88 -5.07
C CYS A 51 10.76 2.93 -5.41
N LYS A 52 11.37 3.60 -4.42
CA LYS A 52 12.32 4.68 -4.67
C LYS A 52 13.60 4.17 -5.38
N PRO A 53 14.20 4.95 -6.30
CA PRO A 53 15.48 4.61 -6.89
C PRO A 53 16.58 4.47 -5.84
N ILE A 54 17.44 3.46 -5.98
CA ILE A 54 18.51 3.17 -5.03
C ILE A 54 19.50 4.33 -4.90
N VAL A 55 19.78 5.02 -6.02
CA VAL A 55 20.66 6.19 -6.03
C VAL A 55 20.15 7.32 -5.14
N GLU A 56 18.82 7.50 -5.02
CA GLU A 56 18.24 8.49 -4.12
C GLU A 56 18.31 8.01 -2.66
N LEU A 57 17.99 6.74 -2.41
CA LEU A 57 18.08 6.14 -1.07
C LEU A 57 19.51 6.16 -0.51
N ALA A 58 20.53 5.98 -1.36
CA ALA A 58 21.93 6.01 -0.95
C ALA A 58 22.38 7.38 -0.41
N THR A 59 21.60 8.44 -0.64
CA THR A 59 21.89 9.78 -0.11
C THR A 59 21.20 10.09 1.23
N SER A 60 20.34 9.18 1.72
CA SER A 60 19.63 9.35 2.99
C SER A 60 20.34 8.65 4.16
N ASP A 61 19.81 8.81 5.35
CA ASP A 61 20.23 8.14 6.59
C ASP A 61 19.71 6.70 6.73
N ILE A 62 19.40 6.04 5.61
CA ILE A 62 18.90 4.67 5.61
C ILE A 62 19.99 3.72 6.12
N ALA A 63 19.61 2.72 6.91
CA ALA A 63 20.55 1.73 7.39
C ALA A 63 21.19 0.96 6.22
N GLN A 64 22.51 0.79 6.27
CA GLN A 64 23.29 0.18 5.19
C GLN A 64 22.78 -1.20 4.78
N HIS A 65 22.41 -2.06 5.74
CA HIS A 65 21.87 -3.39 5.46
C HIS A 65 20.53 -3.33 4.69
N ALA A 66 19.73 -2.29 4.94
CA ALA A 66 18.45 -2.11 4.26
C ALA A 66 18.66 -1.57 2.83
N LEU A 67 19.61 -0.66 2.65
CA LEU A 67 20.01 -0.18 1.33
C LEU A 67 20.52 -1.33 0.44
N GLU A 68 21.37 -2.20 0.98
CA GLU A 68 21.89 -3.38 0.28
C GLU A 68 20.77 -4.37 -0.12
N ALA A 69 19.84 -4.64 0.80
CA ALA A 69 18.68 -5.50 0.51
C ALA A 69 17.74 -4.87 -0.54
N LEU A 70 17.52 -3.55 -0.49
CA LEU A 70 16.71 -2.82 -1.47
C LEU A 70 17.40 -2.80 -2.84
N ALA A 71 18.74 -2.70 -2.89
CA ALA A 71 19.50 -2.75 -4.13
C ALA A 71 19.36 -4.09 -4.86
N GLN A 72 19.17 -5.18 -4.12
CA GLN A 72 18.91 -6.51 -4.65
C GLN A 72 17.41 -6.82 -4.84
N SER A 73 16.52 -5.85 -4.56
CA SER A 73 15.09 -6.09 -4.59
C SER A 73 14.58 -6.35 -6.01
N THR A 74 13.77 -7.39 -6.16
CA THR A 74 13.03 -7.72 -7.37
C THR A 74 11.61 -7.15 -7.38
N VAL A 75 11.20 -6.41 -6.34
CA VAL A 75 9.87 -5.81 -6.24
C VAL A 75 9.64 -4.79 -7.36
N ARG A 76 8.60 -5.05 -8.15
CA ARG A 76 8.11 -4.20 -9.25
C ARG A 76 6.70 -3.69 -9.01
N GLN A 77 5.89 -4.37 -8.21
CA GLN A 77 4.53 -3.98 -7.90
C GLN A 77 4.30 -3.89 -6.40
N VAL A 78 3.73 -2.78 -5.95
CA VAL A 78 3.24 -2.62 -4.58
C VAL A 78 1.74 -2.40 -4.61
N VAL A 79 0.97 -3.19 -3.87
CA VAL A 79 -0.49 -3.09 -3.81
C VAL A 79 -0.92 -2.72 -2.40
N LEU A 80 -1.54 -1.55 -2.24
CA LEU A 80 -2.10 -1.10 -0.96
C LEU A 80 -3.58 -1.50 -0.90
N LEU A 81 -3.99 -2.11 0.20
CA LEU A 81 -5.35 -2.60 0.41
C LEU A 81 -6.07 -1.74 1.45
N GLY A 82 -7.11 -1.03 1.01
CA GLY A 82 -8.02 -0.28 1.85
C GLY A 82 -9.40 -0.92 1.91
N ARG A 83 -9.83 -1.34 3.10
CA ARG A 83 -11.17 -1.94 3.29
C ARG A 83 -12.35 -1.00 3.04
N ARG A 84 -12.14 0.32 2.97
CA ARG A 84 -13.19 1.32 2.73
C ARG A 84 -12.89 2.08 1.44
N GLY A 85 -13.80 2.96 1.03
CA GLY A 85 -13.61 3.84 -0.13
C GLY A 85 -12.56 4.92 0.10
N LEU A 86 -12.23 5.65 -0.97
CA LEU A 86 -11.16 6.66 -0.99
C LEU A 86 -11.33 7.79 0.02
N LEU A 87 -12.57 8.15 0.37
CA LEU A 87 -12.85 9.19 1.37
C LEU A 87 -12.32 8.82 2.76
N HIS A 88 -12.11 7.52 2.98
CA HIS A 88 -11.61 6.94 4.22
C HIS A 88 -10.09 6.74 4.21
N ALA A 89 -9.40 7.24 3.18
CA ALA A 89 -7.93 7.30 3.18
C ALA A 89 -7.44 8.09 4.39
N ALA A 90 -6.56 7.47 5.19
CA ALA A 90 -5.95 8.08 6.36
C ALA A 90 -4.62 8.76 6.05
N PHE A 91 -4.07 8.55 4.84
CA PHE A 91 -2.89 9.28 4.39
C PHE A 91 -3.19 10.75 4.11
N THR A 92 -2.16 11.58 4.22
CA THR A 92 -2.27 13.02 3.92
C THR A 92 -1.96 13.33 2.46
N ILE A 93 -2.33 14.54 2.03
CA ILE A 93 -2.01 15.05 0.68
C ILE A 93 -0.51 15.17 0.41
N LYS A 94 0.29 15.48 1.43
CA LYS A 94 1.75 15.57 1.28
C LYS A 94 2.30 14.21 0.89
N GLU A 95 1.97 13.18 1.66
CA GLU A 95 2.49 11.83 1.44
C GLU A 95 2.02 11.24 0.10
N MET A 96 0.74 11.45 -0.25
CA MET A 96 0.21 11.03 -1.56
C MET A 96 0.92 11.73 -2.72
N ARG A 97 1.20 13.03 -2.58
CA ARG A 97 1.88 13.83 -3.61
C ARG A 97 3.31 13.34 -3.83
N GLU A 98 4.04 13.07 -2.75
CA GLU A 98 5.40 12.53 -2.85
C GLU A 98 5.42 11.17 -3.54
N LEU A 99 4.50 10.26 -3.18
CA LEU A 99 4.38 8.96 -3.85
C LEU A 99 4.09 9.12 -5.36
N SER A 100 3.10 9.96 -5.71
CA SER A 100 2.70 10.18 -7.11
C SER A 100 3.75 10.81 -8.00
N ARG A 101 4.80 11.39 -7.42
CA ARG A 101 5.89 12.08 -8.11
C ARG A 101 7.19 11.28 -8.11
N LEU A 102 7.18 10.06 -7.58
CA LEU A 102 8.38 9.22 -7.59
C LEU A 102 8.81 8.93 -9.04
N PRO A 103 10.07 9.22 -9.40
CA PRO A 103 10.59 8.90 -10.73
C PRO A 103 10.50 7.40 -10.98
N GLY A 104 10.05 7.00 -12.17
CA GLY A 104 10.00 5.60 -12.54
C GLY A 104 8.83 4.79 -11.95
N VAL A 105 7.87 5.44 -11.29
CA VAL A 105 6.76 4.78 -10.58
C VAL A 105 5.40 5.19 -11.14
N CYS A 106 4.65 4.23 -11.66
CA CYS A 106 3.25 4.45 -12.05
C CYS A 106 2.32 4.25 -10.85
N THR A 107 1.57 5.28 -10.46
CA THR A 107 0.62 5.21 -9.34
C THR A 107 -0.81 5.13 -9.86
N THR A 108 -1.56 4.09 -9.48
CA THR A 108 -2.93 3.86 -9.93
C THR A 108 -3.90 3.65 -8.76
N PHE A 109 -5.18 3.85 -9.03
CA PHE A 109 -6.27 3.58 -8.10
C PHE A 109 -7.21 2.54 -8.69
N LYS A 110 -7.60 1.57 -7.88
CA LYS A 110 -8.60 0.56 -8.24
C LYS A 110 -9.70 0.54 -7.19
N SER A 111 -10.95 0.70 -7.62
CA SER A 111 -12.11 0.56 -6.75
C SER A 111 -13.29 0.04 -7.55
N PRO A 112 -14.21 -0.73 -6.94
CA PRO A 112 -15.49 -1.04 -7.55
C PRO A 112 -16.28 0.24 -7.88
N GLY A 113 -16.86 0.30 -9.08
CA GLY A 113 -17.68 1.41 -9.55
C GLY A 113 -16.92 2.73 -9.79
N GLU A 114 -17.65 3.84 -9.81
CA GLU A 114 -17.08 5.17 -10.02
C GLU A 114 -16.43 5.71 -8.73
N ALA A 115 -15.12 5.50 -8.60
CA ALA A 115 -14.34 5.97 -7.47
C ALA A 115 -14.52 7.47 -7.18
N PHE A 116 -14.68 8.29 -8.22
CA PHE A 116 -14.79 9.76 -8.15
C PHE A 116 -16.17 10.29 -8.54
N SER A 117 -17.25 9.60 -8.15
CA SER A 117 -18.62 10.04 -8.41
C SER A 117 -18.93 11.43 -7.84
N VAL A 118 -19.97 12.09 -8.38
CA VAL A 118 -20.41 13.42 -7.91
C VAL A 118 -20.65 13.44 -6.40
N ALA A 119 -21.30 12.40 -5.86
CA ALA A 119 -21.58 12.30 -4.43
C ALA A 119 -20.31 12.21 -3.58
N VAL A 120 -19.29 11.48 -4.05
CA VAL A 120 -17.98 11.38 -3.40
C VAL A 120 -17.27 12.75 -3.40
N MET A 121 -17.27 13.44 -4.53
CA MET A 121 -16.64 14.77 -4.67
C MET A 121 -17.34 15.83 -3.81
N GLN A 122 -18.67 15.79 -3.72
CA GLN A 122 -19.46 16.66 -2.83
C GLN A 122 -19.15 16.38 -1.36
N ALA A 123 -19.08 15.11 -0.95
CA ALA A 123 -18.73 14.75 0.41
C ALA A 123 -17.31 15.19 0.79
N ALA A 124 -16.33 15.01 -0.11
CA ALA A 124 -14.96 15.48 0.09
C ALA A 124 -14.87 17.00 0.27
N SER A 125 -15.75 17.75 -0.39
CA SER A 125 -15.75 19.21 -0.41
C SER A 125 -16.15 19.84 0.93
N LYS A 126 -16.70 19.07 1.88
CA LYS A 126 -17.06 19.53 3.22
C LYS A 126 -15.85 19.97 4.06
N GLU A 127 -14.67 19.40 3.80
CA GLU A 127 -13.44 19.72 4.50
C GLU A 127 -12.32 20.05 3.52
N ARG A 128 -11.69 21.24 3.65
CA ARG A 128 -10.65 21.70 2.72
C ARG A 128 -9.48 20.72 2.55
N PRO A 129 -8.93 20.09 3.60
CA PRO A 129 -7.86 19.10 3.43
C PRO A 129 -8.32 17.86 2.65
N ARG A 130 -9.52 17.35 2.94
CA ARG A 130 -10.10 16.18 2.26
C ARG A 130 -10.37 16.49 0.79
N LYS A 131 -10.97 17.64 0.49
CA LYS A 131 -11.22 18.12 -0.88
C LYS A 131 -9.95 18.08 -1.72
N ARG A 132 -8.87 18.72 -1.25
CA ARG A 132 -7.60 18.80 -1.98
C ARG A 132 -6.95 17.42 -2.18
N LEU A 133 -7.07 16.53 -1.20
CA LEU A 133 -6.58 15.15 -1.33
C LEU A 133 -7.36 14.39 -2.41
N THR A 134 -8.68 14.44 -2.37
CA THR A 134 -9.54 13.76 -3.35
C THR A 134 -9.36 14.33 -4.76
N GLU A 135 -9.20 15.65 -4.90
CA GLU A 135 -8.84 16.29 -6.18
C GLU A 135 -7.50 15.76 -6.72
N LEU A 136 -6.45 15.72 -5.90
CA LEU A 136 -5.17 15.15 -6.30
C LEU A 136 -5.29 13.68 -6.74
N MET A 137 -6.02 12.86 -5.99
CA MET A 137 -6.22 11.45 -6.35
C MET A 137 -6.97 11.31 -7.67
N ARG A 138 -7.95 12.18 -7.93
CA ARG A 138 -8.68 12.22 -9.21
C ARG A 138 -7.76 12.62 -10.35
N ASP A 139 -6.95 13.66 -10.16
CA ASP A 139 -6.01 14.14 -11.17
C ASP A 139 -5.00 13.06 -11.55
N ILE A 140 -4.50 12.30 -10.57
CA ILE A 140 -3.64 11.12 -10.80
C ILE A 140 -4.41 10.03 -11.56
N HIS A 141 -5.66 9.75 -11.18
CA HIS A 141 -6.47 8.69 -11.81
C HIS A 141 -6.77 8.96 -13.29
N VAL A 142 -7.01 10.21 -13.66
CA VAL A 142 -7.34 10.61 -15.04
C VAL A 142 -6.11 10.99 -15.88
N ALA A 143 -4.95 11.12 -15.24
CA ALA A 143 -3.71 11.39 -15.94
C ALA A 143 -3.40 10.25 -16.94
N PRO A 144 -2.79 10.57 -18.09
CA PRO A 144 -2.33 9.54 -19.01
C PRO A 144 -1.35 8.60 -18.28
N PRO A 145 -1.38 7.29 -18.60
CA PRO A 145 -0.46 6.35 -17.99
C PRO A 145 0.98 6.80 -18.26
N THR A 146 1.84 6.64 -17.26
CA THR A 146 3.28 6.84 -17.42
C THR A 146 3.75 5.93 -18.56
N PRO A 147 4.44 6.44 -19.59
CA PRO A 147 4.89 5.62 -20.72
C PRO A 147 5.63 4.38 -20.23
N ALA A 148 5.37 3.22 -20.84
CA ALA A 148 5.88 1.92 -20.38
C ALA A 148 7.41 1.91 -20.23
N ASP A 149 8.12 2.61 -21.10
CA ASP A 149 9.59 2.72 -21.07
C ASP A 149 10.13 3.58 -19.92
N SER A 150 9.26 4.32 -19.24
CA SER A 150 9.60 5.26 -18.17
C SER A 150 9.15 4.81 -16.79
N ALA A 151 8.29 3.79 -16.65
CA ALA A 151 7.85 3.26 -15.36
C ALA A 151 8.37 1.83 -15.15
N HIS A 152 9.37 1.68 -14.29
CA HIS A 152 9.94 0.36 -13.93
C HIS A 152 9.28 -0.28 -12.71
N ARG A 153 8.43 0.48 -11.99
CA ARG A 153 7.67 0.00 -10.83
C ARG A 153 6.26 0.59 -10.83
N SER A 154 5.34 -0.06 -10.14
CA SER A 154 3.96 0.39 -9.98
C SER A 154 3.48 0.34 -8.54
N VAL A 155 2.60 1.27 -8.18
CA VAL A 155 1.89 1.30 -6.91
C VAL A 155 0.41 1.40 -7.17
N GLU A 156 -0.34 0.35 -6.82
CA GLU A 156 -1.79 0.30 -6.98
C GLU A 156 -2.47 0.44 -5.61
N LEU A 157 -3.28 1.49 -5.45
CA LEU A 157 -4.11 1.67 -4.26
C LEU A 157 -5.50 1.07 -4.53
N ARG A 158 -5.77 -0.11 -3.95
CA ARG A 158 -7.07 -0.78 -4.03
C ARG A 158 -7.95 -0.38 -2.87
N PHE A 159 -9.15 0.10 -3.16
CA PHE A 159 -10.16 0.44 -2.17
C PHE A 159 -11.33 -0.54 -2.19
N GLN A 160 -12.06 -0.56 -1.09
CA GLN A 160 -13.19 -1.48 -0.87
C GLN A 160 -12.78 -2.95 -1.00
N VAL A 161 -11.60 -3.32 -0.49
CA VAL A 161 -11.11 -4.70 -0.45
C VAL A 161 -10.48 -5.00 0.90
N SER A 162 -10.78 -6.17 1.47
CA SER A 162 -10.23 -6.61 2.75
C SER A 162 -9.39 -7.88 2.59
N PRO A 163 -8.22 -7.97 3.25
CA PRO A 163 -7.51 -9.23 3.37
C PRO A 163 -8.28 -10.17 4.29
N THR A 164 -8.31 -11.45 3.95
CA THR A 164 -9.00 -12.50 4.71
C THR A 164 -8.04 -13.48 5.36
N HIS A 165 -6.99 -13.89 4.63
CA HIS A 165 -5.98 -14.84 5.12
C HIS A 165 -4.68 -14.72 4.31
N PHE A 166 -3.60 -15.30 4.83
CA PHE A 166 -2.34 -15.44 4.11
C PHE A 166 -2.23 -16.87 3.58
N VAL A 167 -1.85 -17.01 2.31
CA VAL A 167 -1.70 -18.29 1.61
C VAL A 167 -0.22 -18.60 1.50
N SER A 168 0.19 -19.79 1.93
CA SER A 168 1.55 -20.26 1.78
C SER A 168 1.82 -20.83 0.39
N ASP A 169 3.09 -20.92 0.00
CA ASP A 169 3.53 -21.73 -1.13
C ASP A 169 3.23 -23.22 -0.91
N GLU A 170 3.44 -24.04 -1.95
CA GLU A 170 3.21 -25.50 -1.90
C GLU A 170 4.00 -26.19 -0.79
N SER A 171 5.15 -25.62 -0.40
CA SER A 171 5.98 -26.16 0.68
C SER A 171 5.48 -25.80 2.09
N GLY A 172 4.52 -24.87 2.19
CA GLY A 172 3.99 -24.36 3.46
C GLY A 172 4.95 -23.41 4.19
N LYS A 173 6.07 -23.00 3.57
CA LYS A 173 7.17 -22.32 4.28
C LYS A 173 7.20 -20.82 4.09
N ARG A 174 6.56 -20.27 3.05
CA ARG A 174 6.59 -18.83 2.75
C ARG A 174 5.26 -18.35 2.19
N LEU A 175 5.01 -17.06 2.30
CA LEU A 175 3.90 -16.38 1.67
C LEU A 175 3.94 -16.55 0.14
N ALA A 176 2.81 -16.94 -0.45
CA ALA A 176 2.61 -16.98 -1.89
C ALA A 176 1.48 -16.03 -2.35
N ALA A 177 0.49 -15.76 -1.49
CA ALA A 177 -0.59 -14.82 -1.79
C ALA A 177 -1.28 -14.28 -0.53
N VAL A 178 -2.00 -13.18 -0.70
CA VAL A 178 -3.01 -12.71 0.28
C VAL A 178 -4.39 -13.04 -0.28
N GLY A 179 -5.19 -13.78 0.49
CA GLY A 179 -6.62 -13.95 0.21
C GLY A 179 -7.35 -12.64 0.44
N LEU A 180 -8.20 -12.25 -0.51
CA LEU A 180 -8.94 -10.99 -0.53
C LEU A 180 -10.43 -11.25 -0.67
N VAL A 181 -11.24 -10.29 -0.22
CA VAL A 181 -12.67 -10.22 -0.48
C VAL A 181 -13.04 -8.77 -0.78
N GLU A 182 -13.88 -8.55 -1.78
CA GLU A 182 -14.44 -7.22 -2.01
C GLU A 182 -15.36 -6.83 -0.86
N THR A 183 -15.46 -5.54 -0.63
CA THR A 183 -16.34 -4.99 0.38
C THR A 183 -17.28 -3.99 -0.24
N GLN A 184 -18.47 -3.88 0.32
CA GLN A 184 -19.40 -2.80 0.02
C GLN A 184 -19.43 -1.81 1.18
N LEU A 185 -19.59 -0.53 0.85
CA LEU A 185 -19.82 0.50 1.86
C LEU A 185 -21.28 0.48 2.29
N GLU A 186 -21.49 0.42 3.59
CA GLU A 186 -22.78 0.57 4.23
C GLU A 186 -22.88 1.94 4.88
N ARG A 187 -24.12 2.42 5.01
CA ARG A 187 -24.50 3.75 5.51
C ARG A 187 -24.19 4.87 4.52
N GLU A 188 -24.78 6.03 4.79
CA GLU A 188 -24.60 7.24 4.00
C GLU A 188 -23.13 7.68 3.96
N ILE A 189 -22.75 8.36 2.88
CA ILE A 189 -21.40 8.87 2.68
C ILE A 189 -20.99 9.81 3.81
N GLY A 190 -19.98 9.40 4.58
CA GLY A 190 -19.54 10.12 5.76
C GLY A 190 -18.54 9.31 6.60
N PRO A 191 -18.09 9.85 7.74
CA PRO A 191 -17.09 9.23 8.59
C PRO A 191 -17.54 7.89 9.17
N GLU A 192 -18.85 7.71 9.36
CA GLU A 192 -19.46 6.53 9.97
C GLU A 192 -19.69 5.36 9.00
N GLN A 193 -19.30 5.49 7.72
CA GLN A 193 -19.44 4.38 6.79
C GLN A 193 -18.61 3.18 7.21
N ARG A 194 -19.24 2.02 7.09
CA ARG A 194 -18.63 0.74 7.41
C ARG A 194 -18.44 -0.06 6.13
N ALA A 195 -17.50 -0.99 6.17
CA ALA A 195 -17.27 -1.92 5.08
C ALA A 195 -17.82 -3.28 5.48
N ARG A 196 -18.65 -3.88 4.63
CA ARG A 196 -19.12 -5.26 4.78
C ARG A 196 -18.56 -6.11 3.65
N PRO A 197 -17.96 -7.27 3.93
CA PRO A 197 -17.54 -8.22 2.90
C PRO A 197 -18.70 -8.66 2.00
N VAL A 198 -18.42 -8.81 0.71
CA VAL A 198 -19.35 -9.33 -0.30
C VAL A 198 -18.99 -10.78 -0.58
N GLN A 199 -19.86 -11.71 -0.19
CA GLN A 199 -19.66 -13.14 -0.45
C GLN A 199 -19.61 -13.43 -1.96
N GLY A 200 -18.78 -14.38 -2.37
CA GLY A 200 -18.61 -14.76 -3.77
C GLY A 200 -17.62 -13.89 -4.54
N THR A 201 -16.94 -12.94 -3.88
CA THR A 201 -15.90 -12.08 -4.46
C THR A 201 -14.48 -12.46 -3.99
N GLU A 202 -14.36 -13.61 -3.32
CA GLU A 202 -13.11 -14.09 -2.77
C GLU A 202 -12.12 -14.43 -3.89
N HIS A 203 -10.89 -13.93 -3.77
CA HIS A 203 -9.81 -14.22 -4.71
C HIS A 203 -8.45 -14.08 -4.02
N ALA A 204 -7.41 -14.69 -4.59
CA ALA A 204 -6.05 -14.54 -4.10
C ALA A 204 -5.28 -13.49 -4.92
N LEU A 205 -4.49 -12.67 -4.24
CA LEU A 205 -3.51 -11.79 -4.86
C LEU A 205 -2.11 -12.35 -4.62
N PRO A 206 -1.43 -12.88 -5.65
CA PRO A 206 -0.07 -13.39 -5.53
C PRO A 206 0.91 -12.33 -5.04
N CYS A 207 1.71 -12.69 -4.03
CA CYS A 207 2.77 -11.84 -3.47
C CYS A 207 3.70 -12.66 -2.58
N GLY A 208 4.97 -12.27 -2.50
CA GLY A 208 5.94 -12.87 -1.57
C GLY A 208 6.22 -12.01 -0.34
N LEU A 209 5.69 -10.78 -0.29
CA LEU A 209 5.78 -9.89 0.86
C LEU A 209 4.41 -9.30 1.21
N ALA A 210 4.01 -9.38 2.48
CA ALA A 210 2.85 -8.68 3.03
C ALA A 210 3.24 -7.85 4.26
N LEU A 211 2.92 -6.56 4.23
CA LEU A 211 3.12 -5.62 5.33
C LEU A 211 1.79 -5.19 5.92
N THR A 212 1.56 -5.47 7.20
CA THR A 212 0.29 -5.12 7.89
C THR A 212 0.41 -3.79 8.65
N SER A 213 -0.43 -2.82 8.30
CA SER A 213 -0.44 -1.45 8.85
C SER A 213 -1.77 -1.17 9.57
N GLY A 214 -2.08 -1.98 10.58
CA GLY A 214 -3.36 -1.99 11.30
C GLY A 214 -3.53 -0.97 12.43
N GLY A 215 -2.66 0.04 12.55
CA GLY A 215 -2.66 0.98 13.67
C GLY A 215 -2.05 0.40 14.96
N TYR A 216 -1.72 1.29 15.90
CA TYR A 216 -1.05 0.95 17.16
C TYR A 216 -1.99 0.24 18.14
N ARG A 217 -1.51 -0.82 18.77
CA ARG A 217 -2.03 -1.31 20.05
C ARG A 217 -0.91 -1.13 21.07
N SER A 218 -1.15 -0.38 22.14
CA SER A 218 -0.20 -0.31 23.26
C SER A 218 0.02 -1.72 23.79
N LEU A 219 1.28 -2.05 24.10
CA LEU A 219 1.56 -3.22 24.93
C LEU A 219 0.99 -2.95 26.34
N PRO A 220 0.48 -3.98 27.03
CA PRO A 220 -0.05 -3.84 28.38
C PRO A 220 0.98 -3.28 29.36
#